data_AF-A0A845JWF7-F1
#
_entry.id   AF-A0A845JWF7-F1
#
_cell.length_a   1.000
_cell.length_b   1.000
_cell.length_c   1.000
_cell.angle_alpha   90.00
_cell.angle_beta   90.00
_cell.angle_gamma   90.00
#
_symmetry.space_group_name_H-M   'P 1'
#
loop_
_entity.id
_entity.type
_entity.pdbx_description
1 polymer ?
#
loop_
_entity_poly.entity_id
_entity_poly.type
_entity_poly.pdbx_seq_one_letter_code
_entity_poly.pdbx_strand_id
1 'polypeptide(L)'
;MDLINSSQIQNTLFNQLAERNLERMRGQSKFGQIGSEKNIEKVARDFESVFINKLFESMRKAIPKSDLFDSSAMDMYQSMTDQEMAKKMSERKGMGIGEMVYKDLSRMNKVSRGESINSSSLRMPINQ
;
A
#
# COMPACT_ATOMS: atom_id res chain seq x y z
N MET A 1 -36.86 -11.76 25.42
CA MET A 1 -36.23 -12.77 24.55
C MET A 1 -35.53 -12.01 23.45
N ASP A 2 -34.31 -11.60 23.78
CA ASP A 2 -33.49 -10.65 23.06
C ASP A 2 -32.91 -11.26 21.79
N LEU A 3 -33.35 -10.76 20.65
CA LEU A 3 -32.60 -10.87 19.41
C LEU A 3 -31.68 -9.64 19.32
N ILE A 4 -30.65 -9.60 20.17
CA ILE A 4 -29.53 -8.71 19.92
C ILE A 4 -28.94 -9.18 18.59
N ASN A 5 -29.15 -8.33 17.59
CA ASN A 5 -28.86 -8.51 16.19
C ASN A 5 -27.42 -9.01 15.99
N SER A 6 -27.27 -10.31 15.71
CA SER A 6 -25.97 -10.98 15.57
C SER A 6 -25.08 -10.33 14.51
N SER A 7 -25.68 -9.67 13.51
CA SER A 7 -24.97 -8.86 12.50
C SER A 7 -24.29 -7.62 13.09
N GLN A 8 -24.92 -6.96 14.07
CA GLN A 8 -24.36 -5.79 14.76
C GLN A 8 -23.18 -6.21 15.66
N ILE A 9 -23.26 -7.39 16.27
CA ILE A 9 -22.16 -7.97 17.06
C ILE A 9 -20.97 -8.31 16.17
N GLN A 10 -21.20 -8.92 14.99
CA GLN A 10 -20.14 -9.24 14.04
C GLN A 10 -19.45 -7.99 13.50
N ASN A 11 -20.21 -6.95 13.13
CA ASN A 11 -19.66 -5.66 12.69
C ASN A 11 -18.85 -4.99 13.81
N THR A 12 -19.32 -5.06 15.05
CA THR A 12 -18.63 -4.47 16.21
C THR A 12 -17.32 -5.20 16.53
N LEU A 13 -17.32 -6.54 16.49
CA LEU A 13 -16.11 -7.34 16.74
C LEU A 13 -15.08 -7.17 15.62
N PHE A 14 -15.53 -7.09 14.37
CA PHE A 14 -14.66 -6.82 13.23
C PHE A 14 -13.97 -5.45 13.37
N ASN A 15 -14.73 -4.40 13.68
CA ASN A 15 -14.20 -3.06 13.86
C ASN A 15 -13.19 -3.01 15.03
N GLN A 16 -13.45 -3.70 16.14
CA GLN A 16 -12.52 -3.78 17.28
C GLN A 16 -11.20 -4.48 16.94
N LEU A 17 -11.24 -5.54 16.10
CA LEU A 17 -10.05 -6.24 15.64
C LEU A 17 -9.24 -5.40 14.64
N ALA A 18 -9.93 -4.67 13.76
CA ALA A 18 -9.31 -3.73 12.84
C ALA A 18 -8.60 -2.59 13.61
N GLU A 19 -9.28 -1.97 14.58
CA GLU A 19 -8.72 -0.92 15.45
C GLU A 19 -7.48 -1.40 16.22
N ARG A 20 -7.51 -2.58 16.84
CA ARG A 20 -6.33 -3.12 17.55
C ARG A 20 -5.14 -3.37 16.63
N ASN A 21 -5.37 -3.82 15.40
CA ASN A 21 -4.30 -4.01 14.44
C ASN A 21 -3.76 -2.67 13.94
N LEU A 22 -4.64 -1.67 13.73
CA LEU A 22 -4.27 -0.30 13.40
C LEU A 22 -3.45 0.36 14.51
N GLU A 23 -3.81 0.20 15.78
CA GLU A 23 -3.04 0.68 16.94
C GLU A 23 -1.64 0.07 16.98
N ARG A 24 -1.50 -1.23 16.70
CA ARG A 24 -0.20 -1.91 16.60
C ARG A 24 0.64 -1.36 15.46
N MET A 25 0.03 -1.09 14.30
CA MET A 25 0.73 -0.47 13.18
C MET A 25 1.10 0.99 13.47
N ARG A 26 0.27 1.75 14.20
CA ARG A 26 0.60 3.11 14.65
C ARG A 26 1.72 3.16 15.68
N GLY A 27 1.77 2.19 16.60
CA GLY A 27 2.86 2.05 17.57
C GLY A 27 4.19 1.63 16.93
N GLN A 28 4.15 0.90 15.82
CA GLN A 28 5.35 0.46 15.07
C GLN A 28 5.78 1.43 13.97
N SER A 29 4.87 2.25 13.44
CA SER A 29 5.19 3.17 12.37
C SER A 29 5.60 4.53 12.94
N LYS A 30 6.91 4.79 12.89
CA LYS A 30 7.45 6.14 12.89
C LYS A 30 7.06 6.88 11.59
N PHE A 31 5.76 7.08 11.36
CA PHE A 31 5.26 8.01 10.35
C PHE A 31 5.69 9.42 10.78
N GLY A 32 6.75 9.94 10.17
CA GLY A 32 7.26 11.30 10.44
C GLY A 32 8.78 11.44 10.51
N GLN A 33 9.53 10.35 10.67
CA GLN A 33 11.00 10.39 10.55
C GLN A 33 11.41 10.03 9.13
N ILE A 34 11.10 10.91 8.18
CA ILE A 34 11.64 10.89 6.80
C ILE A 34 13.12 11.25 6.94
N GLY A 35 13.97 10.29 7.29
CA GLY A 35 15.37 10.54 7.60
C GLY A 35 16.31 9.44 7.14
N SER A 36 15.86 8.18 7.16
CA SER A 36 16.63 7.02 6.73
C SER A 36 16.11 6.48 5.39
N GLU A 37 17.05 6.06 4.53
CA GLU A 37 16.78 5.45 3.23
C GLU A 37 15.83 4.23 3.33
N LYS A 38 15.97 3.46 4.42
CA LYS A 38 15.08 2.34 4.80
C LYS A 38 13.62 2.74 5.00
N ASN A 39 13.35 3.97 5.46
CA ASN A 39 11.99 4.47 5.61
C ASN A 39 11.36 4.84 4.25
N ILE A 40 12.16 5.34 3.31
CA ILE A 40 11.68 5.65 1.95
C ILE A 40 11.36 4.36 1.19
N GLU A 41 12.19 3.32 1.33
CA GLU A 41 11.92 2.00 0.77
C GLU A 41 10.61 1.40 1.31
N LYS A 42 10.39 1.49 2.63
CA LYS A 42 9.14 1.04 3.26
C LYS A 42 7.92 1.80 2.73
N VAL A 43 7.99 3.14 2.67
CA VAL A 43 6.89 3.97 2.17
C VAL A 43 6.59 3.66 0.70
N ALA A 44 7.61 3.42 -0.10
CA ALA A 44 7.44 3.09 -1.52
C ALA A 44 6.79 1.71 -1.74
N ARG A 45 7.13 0.71 -0.92
CA ARG A 45 6.44 -0.59 -0.89
C ARG A 45 4.99 -0.44 -0.42
N ASP A 46 4.77 0.28 0.67
CA ASP A 46 3.42 0.54 1.17
C ASP A 46 2.56 1.22 0.09
N PHE A 47 3.12 2.15 -0.69
CA PHE A 47 2.45 2.77 -1.83
C PHE A 47 2.10 1.76 -2.95
N GLU A 48 3.04 0.90 -3.34
CA GLU A 48 2.80 -0.12 -4.36
C GLU A 48 1.67 -1.08 -3.93
N SER A 49 1.60 -1.46 -2.65
CA SER A 49 0.51 -2.29 -2.13
C SER A 49 -0.86 -1.61 -2.29
N VAL A 50 -0.96 -0.30 -2.03
CA VAL A 50 -2.20 0.47 -2.22
C VAL A 50 -2.57 0.52 -3.71
N PHE A 51 -1.58 0.72 -4.58
CA PHE A 51 -1.80 0.77 -6.02
C PHE A 51 -2.31 -0.57 -6.56
N ILE A 52 -1.71 -1.70 -6.17
CA ILE A 52 -2.13 -3.04 -6.58
C ILE A 52 -3.56 -3.32 -6.11
N ASN A 53 -3.91 -2.91 -4.88
CA ASN A 53 -5.28 -3.04 -4.39
C ASN A 53 -6.26 -2.23 -5.27
N LYS A 54 -5.90 -0.99 -5.63
CA LYS A 54 -6.72 -0.17 -6.55
C LYS A 54 -6.82 -0.76 -7.96
N LEU A 55 -5.79 -1.46 -8.43
CA LEU A 55 -5.84 -2.21 -9.67
C LEU A 55 -6.85 -3.35 -9.58
N PHE A 56 -6.83 -4.16 -8.51
CA PHE A 56 -7.81 -5.23 -8.30
C PHE A 56 -9.24 -4.69 -8.20
N GLU A 57 -9.43 -3.59 -7.46
CA GLU A 57 -10.73 -2.91 -7.38
C GLU A 57 -11.22 -2.47 -8.76
N SER A 58 -10.34 -1.90 -9.59
CA SER A 58 -10.68 -1.44 -10.94
C SER A 58 -10.99 -2.60 -11.89
N MET A 59 -10.23 -3.71 -11.81
CA MET A 59 -10.49 -4.92 -12.59
C MET A 59 -11.85 -5.53 -12.23
N ARG A 60 -12.21 -5.59 -10.94
CA ARG A 60 -13.52 -6.09 -10.50
C ARG A 60 -14.66 -5.19 -10.93
N LYS A 61 -14.50 -3.87 -10.85
CA LYS A 61 -15.50 -2.90 -11.34
C LYS A 61 -15.75 -3.00 -12.85
N ALA A 62 -14.76 -3.46 -13.63
CA ALA A 62 -14.90 -3.68 -15.06
C ALA A 62 -15.66 -4.98 -15.41
N ILE A 63 -15.84 -5.90 -14.45
CA ILE A 63 -16.63 -7.12 -14.63
C ILE A 63 -18.10 -6.79 -14.28
N PRO A 64 -19.06 -7.05 -15.19
CA PRO A 64 -20.47 -6.84 -14.90
C PRO A 64 -20.89 -7.65 -13.68
N LYS A 65 -21.39 -6.99 -12.64
CA LYS A 65 -21.95 -7.68 -11.48
C LYS A 65 -23.29 -8.30 -11.86
N SER A 66 -23.48 -9.58 -11.55
CA SER A 66 -24.79 -10.24 -11.59
C SER A 66 -25.41 -10.19 -10.18
N ASP A 67 -26.71 -9.93 -10.08
CA ASP A 67 -27.46 -9.80 -8.81
C ASP A 67 -27.26 -10.95 -7.81
N LEU A 68 -26.88 -12.14 -8.29
CA LEU A 68 -26.61 -13.32 -7.46
C LEU A 68 -25.34 -13.23 -6.59
N PHE A 69 -24.38 -12.37 -6.93
CA PHE A 69 -23.09 -12.26 -6.22
C PHE A 69 -22.85 -10.88 -5.59
N ASP A 70 -23.85 -10.00 -5.62
CA ASP A 70 -23.74 -8.65 -5.08
C ASP A 70 -24.24 -8.62 -3.64
N SER A 71 -23.33 -8.89 -2.69
CA SER A 71 -23.62 -8.72 -1.26
C SER A 71 -22.51 -7.92 -0.58
N SER A 72 -22.90 -7.04 0.35
CA SER A 72 -21.95 -6.20 1.09
C SER A 72 -20.95 -7.02 1.91
N ALA A 73 -21.36 -8.21 2.40
CA ALA A 73 -20.46 -9.13 3.10
C ALA A 73 -19.40 -9.73 2.16
N MET A 74 -19.78 -10.07 0.92
CA MET A 74 -18.85 -10.58 -0.09
C MET A 74 -17.87 -9.49 -0.54
N ASP A 75 -18.37 -8.27 -0.79
CA ASP A 75 -17.52 -7.12 -1.16
C ASP A 75 -16.50 -6.83 -0.05
N MET A 76 -16.93 -6.87 1.21
CA MET A 76 -16.03 -6.71 2.36
C MET A 76 -14.98 -7.83 2.41
N TYR A 77 -15.37 -9.09 2.32
CA TYR A 77 -14.45 -10.23 2.31
C TYR A 77 -13.43 -10.15 1.16
N GLN A 78 -13.89 -9.79 -0.05
CA GLN A 78 -13.02 -9.60 -1.21
C GLN A 78 -12.04 -8.46 -0.97
N SER A 79 -12.49 -7.32 -0.44
CA SER A 79 -11.63 -6.17 -0.18
C SER A 79 -10.49 -6.49 0.80
N MET A 80 -10.78 -7.25 1.87
CA MET A 80 -9.77 -7.72 2.81
C MET A 80 -8.78 -8.70 2.16
N THR A 81 -9.30 -9.60 1.33
CA THR A 81 -8.47 -10.57 0.61
C THR A 81 -7.53 -9.87 -0.37
N ASP A 82 -8.03 -8.86 -1.08
CA ASP A 82 -7.26 -8.04 -2.01
C ASP A 82 -6.20 -7.21 -1.29
N GLN A 83 -6.52 -6.68 -0.11
CA GLN A 83 -5.55 -5.97 0.74
C GLN A 83 -4.37 -6.87 1.14
N GLU A 84 -4.64 -8.08 1.65
CA GLU A 84 -3.58 -9.01 2.03
C GLU A 84 -2.79 -9.52 0.82
N MET A 85 -3.46 -9.76 -0.31
CA MET A 85 -2.80 -10.17 -1.54
C MET A 85 -1.90 -9.07 -2.09
N ALA A 86 -2.38 -7.82 -2.13
CA ALA A 86 -1.61 -6.68 -2.57
C ALA A 86 -0.38 -6.42 -1.69
N LYS A 87 -0.53 -6.58 -0.36
CA LYS A 87 0.59 -6.51 0.58
C LYS A 87 1.66 -7.57 0.29
N LYS A 88 1.26 -8.84 0.15
CA LYS A 88 2.19 -9.94 -0.17
C LYS A 88 2.86 -9.77 -1.53
N MET A 89 2.16 -9.22 -2.52
CA MET A 89 2.71 -8.94 -3.84
C MET A 89 3.72 -7.79 -3.81
N SER A 90 3.51 -6.75 -3.00
CA SER A 90 4.50 -5.68 -2.87
C SER A 90 5.74 -6.12 -2.08
N GLU A 91 5.60 -7.03 -1.11
CA GLU A 91 6.73 -7.60 -0.36
C GLU A 91 7.66 -8.46 -1.25
N ARG A 92 7.09 -9.17 -2.24
CA ARG A 92 7.84 -10.04 -3.15
C ARG A 92 8.02 -9.37 -4.51
N LYS A 93 9.18 -8.71 -4.72
CA LYS A 93 9.66 -8.18 -6.02
C LYS A 93 8.49 -7.89 -6.99
N GLY A 94 7.68 -6.89 -6.60
CA GLY A 94 6.34 -6.63 -7.14
C GLY A 94 6.33 -6.21 -8.61
N MET A 95 5.51 -5.21 -8.95
CA MET A 95 5.45 -4.71 -10.35
C MET A 95 6.57 -3.71 -10.66
N GLY A 96 7.34 -3.28 -9.67
CA GLY A 96 8.42 -2.32 -9.83
C GLY A 96 7.98 -0.86 -9.73
N ILE A 97 6.68 -0.62 -9.46
CA ILE A 97 6.15 0.73 -9.22
C ILE A 97 6.69 1.27 -7.90
N GLY A 98 6.83 0.40 -6.90
CA GLY A 98 7.49 0.76 -5.63
C GLY A 98 8.92 1.23 -5.85
N GLU A 99 9.68 0.62 -6.76
CA GLU A 99 11.05 1.06 -7.06
C GLU A 99 11.10 2.41 -7.77
N MET A 100 10.13 2.71 -8.64
CA MET A 100 10.01 4.01 -9.31
C MET A 100 9.72 5.12 -8.29
N VAL A 101 8.72 4.91 -7.44
CA VAL A 101 8.35 5.86 -6.37
C VAL A 101 9.50 6.02 -5.38
N TYR A 102 10.19 4.94 -5.03
CA TYR A 102 11.42 5.00 -4.22
C TYR A 102 12.49 5.88 -4.85
N LYS A 103 12.77 5.70 -6.15
CA LYS A 103 13.76 6.51 -6.88
C LYS A 103 13.40 7.98 -6.86
N ASP A 104 12.14 8.32 -7.07
CA ASP A 104 11.67 9.71 -7.08
C ASP A 104 11.73 10.33 -5.69
N LEU A 105 11.24 9.63 -4.66
CA LEU A 105 11.32 10.09 -3.27
C LEU A 105 12.77 10.20 -2.78
N SER A 106 13.65 9.28 -3.17
CA SER A 106 15.08 9.31 -2.84
C SER A 106 15.78 10.50 -3.51
N ARG A 107 15.47 10.78 -4.79
CA ARG A 107 15.96 11.99 -5.49
C ARG A 107 15.50 13.26 -4.79
N MET A 108 14.22 13.36 -4.44
CA MET A 108 13.68 14.51 -3.71
C MET A 108 14.34 14.69 -2.34
N ASN A 109 14.59 13.60 -1.61
CA ASN A 109 15.29 13.65 -0.32
C ASN A 109 16.75 14.13 -0.47
N LYS A 110 17.48 13.67 -1.49
CA LYS A 110 18.86 14.12 -1.79
C LYS A 110 18.91 15.61 -2.13
N VAL A 111 17.97 16.09 -2.95
CA VAL A 111 17.84 17.51 -3.30
C VAL A 111 17.53 18.35 -2.04
N SER A 112 16.62 17.88 -1.19
CA SER A 112 16.25 18.56 0.07
C SER A 112 17.40 18.61 1.09
N ARG A 113 18.30 17.62 1.07
CA ARG A 113 19.50 17.57 1.91
C ARG A 113 20.68 18.42 1.40
N GLY A 114 20.53 19.09 0.25
CA GLY A 114 21.60 19.91 -0.34
C GLY A 114 22.76 19.11 -0.92
N GLU A 115 22.59 17.79 -1.10
CA GLU A 115 23.59 16.95 -1.78
C GLU A 115 23.51 17.23 -3.29
N SER A 116 24.56 17.82 -3.87
CA SER A 116 24.64 18.04 -5.32
C SER A 116 24.49 16.72 -6.06
N ILE A 117 23.47 16.60 -6.91
CA ILE A 117 23.37 15.49 -7.87
C ILE A 117 24.59 15.61 -8.80
N ASN A 118 25.61 14.79 -8.54
CA ASN A 118 26.87 14.84 -9.26
C ASN A 118 26.63 14.46 -10.73
N SER A 119 26.63 15.46 -11.62
CA SER A 119 26.50 15.32 -13.07
C SER A 119 27.74 14.77 -13.77
N SER A 120 28.80 14.40 -13.02
CA SER A 120 30.08 13.96 -13.59
C SER A 120 30.05 12.56 -14.21
N SER A 121 29.00 11.77 -13.98
CA SER A 121 28.83 10.43 -14.58
C SER A 121 28.13 10.42 -15.93
N LEU A 122 27.74 11.59 -16.49
CA LEU A 122 27.11 11.71 -17.81
C LEU A 122 28.07 12.10 -18.96
N ARG A 123 29.39 12.11 -18.73
CA ARG A 123 30.34 12.20 -19.85
C ARG A 123 30.37 10.84 -20.56
N MET A 124 29.59 10.71 -21.64
CA MET A 124 29.87 9.68 -22.64
C MET A 124 31.33 9.83 -23.09
N PRO A 125 32.10 8.74 -23.18
CA PRO A 125 33.44 8.80 -23.75
C PRO A 125 33.30 9.20 -25.22
N ILE A 126 33.71 10.42 -25.55
CA ILE A 126 34.00 10.78 -26.94
C ILE A 126 35.29 10.03 -27.28
N ASN A 127 35.15 8.89 -27.94
CA ASN A 127 36.28 8.21 -28.55
C ASN A 127 36.76 9.09 -29.71
N GLN A 128 37.97 9.65 -29.57
CA GLN A 128 38.70 10.29 -30.66
C GLN A 128 39.10 9.26 -31.71
#